data_AF-A0A3N8D5G2-F1
#
_entry.id   AF-A0A3N8D5G2-F1
#
_cell.length_a   1.000
_cell.length_b   1.000
_cell.length_c   1.000
_cell.angle_alpha   90.00
_cell.angle_beta   90.00
_cell.angle_gamma   90.00
#
_symmetry.space_group_name_H-M   'P 1'
#
loop_
_entity.id
_entity.type
_entity.pdbx_description
1 polymer ?
#
loop_
_entity_poly.entity_id
_entity_poly.type
_entity_poly.pdbx_seq_one_letter_code
_entity_poly.pdbx_strand_id
1 'polypeptide(L)'
;MISCAFGACRRTTTEYRFVAHPLGTVDRVLVAAPACLDRFGPIATKADLVEHPFIHVKGIFANEQLPLQSEDNKLEYARTRTVTTTSHWRPMFDTILACGGIGVVQAQACVNALARGKSRAPRHHACR
;
A
#
# COMPACT_ATOMS: atom_id res chain seq x y z
N MET A 1 15.47 -1.65 16.37
CA MET A 1 15.03 -2.94 15.77
C MET A 1 13.58 -3.16 16.15
N ILE A 2 12.63 -2.68 15.35
CA ILE A 2 11.20 -2.77 15.66
C ILE A 2 10.63 -3.95 14.89
N SER A 3 10.54 -5.06 15.62
CA SER A 3 9.83 -6.28 15.28
C SER A 3 8.33 -6.03 15.51
N CYS A 4 7.52 -6.07 14.46
CA CYS A 4 6.09 -6.36 14.61
C CYS A 4 5.87 -7.77 14.10
N ALA A 5 5.55 -8.64 15.05
CA ALA A 5 5.07 -9.99 14.83
C ALA A 5 3.87 -9.96 13.87
N PHE A 6 4.13 -10.28 12.60
CA PHE A 6 3.27 -11.26 11.94
C PHE A 6 3.38 -12.49 12.85
N GLY A 7 2.38 -12.70 13.72
CA GLY A 7 2.31 -13.90 14.54
C GLY A 7 2.67 -15.07 13.65
N ALA A 8 3.68 -15.85 14.07
CA ALA A 8 4.21 -16.96 13.32
C ALA A 8 3.05 -17.90 12.96
N CYS A 9 2.42 -17.66 11.81
CA CYS A 9 1.36 -18.48 11.31
C CYS A 9 2.08 -19.67 10.71
N ARG A 10 2.48 -20.60 11.58
CA ARG A 10 2.89 -21.94 11.23
C ARG A 10 1.64 -22.61 10.64
N ARG A 11 1.21 -22.19 9.45
CA ARG A 11 0.15 -22.87 8.69
C ARG A 11 0.77 -24.13 8.15
N THR A 12 0.65 -25.21 8.90
CA THR A 12 0.55 -26.52 8.27
C THR A 12 -0.76 -26.51 7.50
N THR A 13 -0.70 -26.24 6.20
CA THR A 13 -1.84 -26.48 5.31
C THR A 13 -2.12 -27.98 5.38
N THR A 14 -3.24 -28.36 6.01
CA THR A 14 -3.55 -29.77 6.38
C THR A 14 -3.64 -30.72 5.18
N GLU A 15 -3.62 -30.19 3.97
CA GLU A 15 -3.78 -30.96 2.74
C GLU A 15 -2.42 -31.41 2.15
N TYR A 16 -1.31 -30.76 2.52
CA TYR A 16 0.03 -31.10 2.02
C TYR A 16 1.11 -30.73 3.05
N ARG A 17 2.01 -31.67 3.40
CA ARG A 17 3.11 -31.49 4.38
C ARG A 17 4.21 -30.56 3.85
N PHE A 18 3.92 -29.27 3.73
CA PHE A 18 4.89 -28.22 3.44
C PHE A 18 5.26 -27.47 4.72
N VAL A 19 6.56 -27.24 4.92
CA VAL A 19 7.07 -26.39 5.99
C VAL A 19 7.37 -25.02 5.39
N ALA A 20 6.56 -24.02 5.74
CA ALA A 20 6.84 -22.63 5.37
C ALA A 20 7.92 -22.06 6.29
N HIS A 21 9.02 -21.58 5.72
CA HIS A 21 10.06 -20.85 6.44
C HIS A 21 9.89 -19.34 6.21
N PRO A 22 9.86 -18.52 7.27
CA PRO A 22 9.75 -17.07 7.10
C PRO A 22 11.02 -16.54 6.43
N LEU A 23 10.85 -15.82 5.32
CA LEU A 23 11.96 -15.20 4.57
C LEU A 23 12.20 -13.73 4.95
N GLY A 24 11.25 -13.11 5.67
CA GLY A 24 11.31 -11.71 6.09
C GLY A 24 9.96 -11.02 6.05
N THR A 25 9.96 -9.71 6.25
CA THR A 25 8.79 -8.83 6.14
C THR A 25 8.94 -7.91 4.94
N VAL A 26 7.84 -7.68 4.21
CA VAL A 26 7.83 -6.75 3.07
C VAL A 26 7.01 -5.52 3.46
N ASP A 27 7.69 -4.38 3.54
CA ASP A 27 7.02 -3.10 3.83
C ASP A 27 6.19 -2.64 2.63
N ARG A 28 5.08 -1.96 2.92
CA ARG A 28 4.23 -1.37 1.90
C ARG A 28 4.21 0.15 2.06
N VAL A 29 4.13 0.82 0.93
CA VAL A 29 4.21 2.27 0.85
C VAL A 29 3.02 2.75 0.05
N LEU A 30 2.35 3.77 0.56
CA LEU A 30 1.34 4.49 -0.20
C LEU A 30 2.05 5.32 -1.27
N VAL A 31 1.63 5.21 -2.51
CA VAL A 31 2.31 5.85 -3.65
C VAL A 31 1.29 6.58 -4.51
N ALA A 32 1.69 7.78 -4.93
CA ALA A 32 0.98 8.60 -5.90
C ALA A 32 1.96 9.10 -6.97
N ALA A 33 1.48 9.32 -8.19
CA ALA A 33 2.22 10.12 -9.17
C ALA A 33 2.21 11.60 -8.74
N PRO A 34 3.30 12.37 -8.94
CA PRO A 34 3.34 13.79 -8.62
C PRO A 34 2.22 14.58 -9.30
N ALA A 35 1.97 14.32 -10.59
CA ALA A 35 0.88 14.92 -11.35
C ALA A 35 -0.51 14.68 -10.73
N CYS A 36 -0.67 13.60 -9.98
CA CYS A 36 -1.91 13.31 -9.27
C CYS A 36 -2.05 14.09 -7.97
N LEU A 37 -0.94 14.37 -7.29
CA LEU A 37 -0.94 15.27 -6.14
C LEU A 37 -1.18 16.72 -6.59
N ASP A 38 -0.70 17.12 -7.77
CA ASP A 38 -0.97 18.45 -8.32
C ASP A 38 -2.45 18.60 -8.73
N ARG A 39 -3.08 17.53 -9.23
CA ARG A 39 -4.47 17.56 -9.70
C ARG A 39 -5.50 17.48 -8.57
N PHE A 40 -5.28 16.59 -7.60
CA PHE A 40 -6.25 16.30 -6.54
C PHE A 40 -5.88 16.97 -5.20
N GLY A 41 -4.67 17.49 -5.08
CA GLY A 41 -4.15 18.12 -3.87
C GLY A 41 -3.16 17.22 -3.10
N PRO A 42 -2.42 17.80 -2.14
CA PRO A 42 -1.52 17.05 -1.28
C PRO A 42 -2.30 16.20 -0.27
N ILE A 43 -1.81 14.97 -0.02
CA ILE A 43 -2.33 14.08 1.03
C ILE A 43 -1.55 14.39 2.32
N ALA A 44 -2.16 15.15 3.23
CA ALA A 44 -1.58 15.49 4.52
C ALA A 44 -2.18 14.65 5.66
N THR A 45 -3.46 14.31 5.54
CA THR A 45 -4.23 13.58 6.56
C THR A 45 -4.87 12.33 5.98
N LYS A 46 -5.26 11.41 6.87
CA LYS A 46 -6.04 10.22 6.49
C LYS A 46 -7.40 10.54 5.86
N ALA A 47 -7.98 11.71 6.16
CA ALA A 47 -9.28 12.11 5.61
C ALA A 47 -9.17 12.43 4.12
N ASP A 48 -8.03 12.97 3.69
CA ASP A 48 -7.76 13.33 2.31
C ASP A 48 -7.83 12.11 1.38
N LEU A 49 -7.54 10.90 1.89
CA LEU A 49 -7.54 9.66 1.11
C LEU A 49 -8.89 9.31 0.47
N VAL A 50 -10.01 9.82 1.00
CA VAL A 50 -11.33 9.66 0.39
C VAL A 50 -11.48 10.51 -0.88
N GLU A 51 -10.79 11.66 -0.94
CA GLU A 51 -10.85 12.59 -2.07
C GLU A 51 -10.01 12.11 -3.26
N HIS A 52 -9.10 11.16 -3.05
CA HIS A 52 -8.26 10.59 -4.09
C HIS A 52 -8.83 9.27 -4.62
N PRO A 53 -8.85 9.07 -5.96
CA PRO A 53 -9.17 7.77 -6.55
C PRO A 53 -8.19 6.70 -6.06
N PHE A 54 -8.68 5.66 -5.40
CA PHE A 54 -7.85 4.58 -4.85
C PHE A 54 -7.88 3.35 -5.77
N ILE A 55 -6.70 2.80 -6.05
CA ILE A 55 -6.50 1.58 -6.85
C ILE A 55 -5.79 0.56 -5.97
N HIS A 56 -6.25 -0.70 -6.00
CA HIS A 56 -5.57 -1.77 -5.28
C HIS A 56 -5.67 -3.14 -5.94
N VAL A 57 -4.79 -4.05 -5.52
CA VAL A 57 -4.91 -5.46 -5.90
C VAL A 57 -6.07 -6.12 -5.15
N LYS A 58 -6.89 -6.87 -5.88
CA LYS A 58 -8.03 -7.61 -5.34
C LYS A 58 -7.59 -8.53 -4.20
N GLY A 59 -8.35 -8.54 -3.10
CA GLY A 59 -8.11 -9.42 -1.96
C GLY A 59 -7.04 -8.94 -0.96
N ILE A 60 -6.42 -7.77 -1.18
CA ILE A 60 -5.44 -7.20 -0.24
C ILE A 60 -6.09 -6.29 0.81
N PHE A 61 -7.08 -5.48 0.41
CA PHE A 61 -7.82 -4.59 1.30
C PHE A 61 -9.30 -4.93 1.22
N ALA A 62 -9.89 -5.25 2.36
CA ALA A 62 -11.32 -5.50 2.48
C ALA A 62 -12.00 -4.23 2.99
N ASN A 63 -13.27 -4.03 2.60
CA ASN A 63 -14.16 -3.00 3.16
C ASN A 63 -13.73 -1.54 2.97
N GLU A 64 -12.94 -1.23 1.92
CA GLU A 64 -12.50 0.15 1.64
C GLU A 64 -11.78 0.83 2.80
N GLN A 65 -11.17 0.03 3.67
CA GLN A 65 -10.38 0.48 4.80
C GLN A 65 -8.91 0.18 4.56
N LEU A 66 -8.12 1.24 4.56
CA LEU A 66 -6.69 1.20 4.42
C LEU A 66 -6.03 1.27 5.81
N PRO A 67 -5.36 0.20 6.27
CA PRO A 67 -4.53 0.27 7.46
C PRO A 67 -3.33 1.19 7.20
N LEU A 68 -3.20 2.21 8.04
CA LEU A 68 -2.10 3.15 8.08
C LEU A 68 -1.44 3.07 9.44
N GLN A 69 -0.14 3.21 9.46
CA GLN A 69 0.65 3.34 10.67
C GLN A 69 0.98 4.82 10.86
N SER A 70 0.52 5.38 11.97
CA SER A 70 0.89 6.73 12.41
C SER A 70 2.35 6.76 12.87
N GLU A 71 2.92 7.96 13.01
CA GLU A 71 4.28 8.18 13.53
C GLU A 71 4.46 7.57 14.93
N ASP A 72 3.41 7.56 15.75
CA ASP A 72 3.37 6.92 17.08
C ASP A 72 3.25 5.38 17.04
N ASN A 73 3.47 4.76 15.87
CA ASN A 73 3.36 3.31 15.67
C ASN A 73 1.94 2.74 15.91
N LYS A 74 0.92 3.61 15.97
CA LYS A 74 -0.49 3.22 16.09
C LYS A 74 -1.07 2.83 14.74
N LEU A 75 -1.80 1.72 14.72
CA LEU A 75 -2.58 1.30 13.56
C LEU A 75 -3.89 2.08 13.50
N GLU A 76 -4.08 2.81 12.41
CA GLU A 76 -5.30 3.56 12.11
C GLU A 76 -5.90 3.06 10.81
N TYR A 77 -7.22 3.09 10.70
CA TYR A 77 -7.92 2.74 9.47
C TYR A 77 -8.44 4.01 8.80
N ALA A 78 -7.95 4.26 7.59
CA ALA A 78 -8.45 5.33 6.73
C ALA A 78 -9.50 4.78 5.77
N ARG A 79 -10.55 5.56 5.51
CA ARG A 79 -11.46 5.23 4.41
C ARG A 79 -10.80 5.59 3.09
N THR A 80 -11.05 4.77 2.08
CA THR A 80 -10.57 4.99 0.71
C THR A 80 -11.73 4.94 -0.26
N ARG A 81 -11.66 5.70 -1.34
CA ARG A 81 -12.63 5.61 -2.43
C ARG A 81 -12.09 4.70 -3.54
N THR A 82 -12.48 3.43 -3.54
CA THR A 82 -11.97 2.48 -4.54
C THR A 82 -12.61 2.72 -5.89
N VAL A 83 -11.80 3.05 -6.91
CA VAL A 83 -12.28 3.27 -8.28
C VAL A 83 -11.95 2.12 -9.21
N THR A 84 -10.93 1.33 -8.90
CA THR A 84 -10.49 0.20 -9.74
C THR A 84 -9.75 -0.82 -8.89
N THR A 85 -9.96 -2.09 -9.20
CA THR A 85 -9.15 -3.18 -8.65
C THR A 85 -8.44 -3.93 -9.75
N THR A 86 -7.23 -4.41 -9.48
CA THR A 86 -6.45 -5.22 -10.42
C THR A 86 -6.13 -6.58 -9.81
N SER A 87 -5.86 -7.58 -10.64
CA SER A 87 -5.37 -8.89 -10.18
C SER A 87 -3.86 -8.93 -9.99
N HIS A 88 -3.13 -7.92 -10.48
CA HIS A 88 -1.68 -7.92 -10.51
C HIS A 88 -1.13 -6.52 -10.16
N TRP A 89 -0.04 -6.51 -9.37
CA TRP A 89 0.57 -5.28 -8.86
C TRP A 89 1.15 -4.40 -9.97
N ARG A 90 1.67 -5.01 -11.04
CA ARG A 90 2.36 -4.27 -12.11
C ARG A 90 1.41 -3.38 -12.94
N PRO A 91 0.27 -3.87 -13.45
CA PRO A 91 -0.76 -3.02 -14.06
C PRO A 91 -1.25 -1.91 -13.12
N MET A 92 -1.48 -2.22 -11.84
CA MET A 92 -1.87 -1.22 -10.84
C MET A 92 -0.82 -0.11 -10.74
N PHE A 93 0.45 -0.47 -10.66
CA PHE A 93 1.53 0.49 -10.56
C PHE A 93 1.64 1.39 -11.79
N ASP A 94 1.48 0.83 -12.99
CA ASP A 94 1.49 1.60 -14.23
C ASP A 94 0.29 2.58 -14.28
N THR A 95 -0.89 2.18 -13.79
CA THR A 95 -2.05 3.07 -13.68
C THR A 95 -1.82 4.20 -12.66
N ILE A 96 -1.17 3.93 -11.53
CA ILE A 96 -0.80 4.96 -10.55
C ILE A 96 0.17 5.97 -11.19
N LEU A 97 1.19 5.49 -11.91
CA LEU A 97 2.15 6.36 -12.60
C LEU A 97 1.51 7.22 -13.70
N ALA A 98 0.47 6.71 -14.36
CA ALA A 98 -0.31 7.46 -15.35
C ALA A 98 -1.30 8.45 -14.72
N CYS A 99 -1.25 8.66 -13.40
CA CYS A 99 -2.20 9.48 -12.65
C CYS A 99 -3.67 8.99 -12.75
N GLY A 100 -3.88 7.67 -12.78
CA GLY A 100 -5.20 7.07 -12.64
C GLY A 100 -5.70 7.02 -11.18
N GLY A 101 -4.82 7.25 -10.20
CA GLY A 101 -5.15 7.25 -8.79
C GLY A 101 -3.93 7.07 -7.88
N ILE A 102 -4.20 6.85 -6.60
CA ILE A 102 -3.23 6.49 -5.57
C ILE A 102 -3.39 5.02 -5.22
N GLY A 103 -2.34 4.41 -4.67
CA GLY A 103 -2.43 3.03 -4.23
C GLY A 103 -1.24 2.56 -3.40
N VAL A 104 -1.42 1.42 -2.75
CA VAL A 104 -0.37 0.82 -1.92
C VAL A 104 0.39 -0.22 -2.70
N VAL A 105 1.71 -0.10 -2.71
CA VAL A 105 2.62 -1.04 -3.35
C VAL A 105 3.72 -1.47 -2.37
N GLN A 106 4.33 -2.61 -2.63
CA GLN A 106 5.50 -3.05 -1.86
C GLN A 106 6.67 -2.10 -2.10
N ALA A 107 7.43 -1.79 -1.05
CA ALA A 107 8.56 -0.84 -1.13
C ALA A 107 9.56 -1.21 -2.23
N GLN A 108 9.79 -2.51 -2.45
CA GLN A 108 10.68 -3.01 -3.49
C GLN A 108 10.18 -2.72 -4.91
N ALA A 109 8.86 -2.71 -5.13
CA ALA A 109 8.27 -2.46 -6.44
C ALA A 109 8.42 -1.00 -6.88
N CYS A 110 8.44 -0.06 -5.92
CA CYS A 110 8.49 1.38 -6.21
C CYS A 110 9.87 2.02 -5.99
N VAL A 111 10.87 1.29 -5.48
CA VAL A 111 12.19 1.86 -5.14
C VAL A 111 12.82 2.64 -6.30
N ASN A 112 12.73 2.11 -7.52
CA ASN A 112 13.27 2.73 -8.72
C ASN A 112 12.46 3.97 -9.17
N ALA A 113 11.15 3.96 -8.96
CA ALA A 113 10.29 5.08 -9.34
C ALA A 113 10.39 6.24 -8.35
N LEU A 114 10.50 5.94 -7.06
CA LEU A 114 10.80 6.91 -6.01
C LEU A 114 12.16 7.57 -6.26
N ALA A 115 13.20 6.77 -6.54
CA ALA A 115 14.54 7.28 -6.85
C ALA A 115 14.58 8.19 -8.09
N ARG A 116 13.71 7.92 -9.07
CA ARG A 116 13.60 8.70 -10.32
C ARG A 116 12.58 9.84 -10.25
N GLY A 117 11.95 10.08 -9.10
CA GLY A 117 10.91 11.11 -8.92
C GLY A 117 9.61 10.86 -9.71
N LYS A 118 9.42 9.65 -10.25
CA LYS A 118 8.21 9.29 -11.02
C LYS A 118 7.02 9.03 -10.11
N SER A 119 7.27 8.73 -8.85
CA SER A 119 6.25 8.58 -7.83
C SER A 119 6.73 9.19 -6.52
N ARG A 120 5.78 9.54 -5.64
CA ARG A 120 6.05 10.14 -4.34
C ARG A 120 5.29 9.38 -3.26
N ALA A 121 5.97 9.14 -2.14
CA ALA A 121 5.32 8.67 -0.93
C ALA A 121 4.77 9.89 -0.15
N PRO A 122 3.49 9.88 0.28
CA PRO A 122 2.98 10.90 1.19
C PRO A 122 3.69 10.76 2.54
N ARG A 123 4.00 11.91 3.16
CA ARG A 123 5.01 12.01 4.23
C ARG A 123 4.59 11.39 5.57
N HIS A 124 3.31 11.05 5.76
CA HIS A 124 2.78 10.83 7.11
C HIS A 124 2.26 9.41 7.40
N HIS A 125 2.25 8.48 6.43
CA HIS A 125 1.64 7.17 6.66
C HIS A 125 2.37 6.02 5.94
N ALA A 126 2.93 5.08 6.73
CA ALA A 126 3.36 3.78 6.23
C ALA A 126 2.16 2.83 6.21
N CYS A 127 2.00 2.01 5.18
CA CYS A 127 0.97 0.98 5.13
C CYS A 127 1.63 -0.35 5.52
N ARG A 128 1.16 -1.01 6.57
CA ARG A 128 1.71 -2.30 7.02
C ARG A 128 0.75 -3.44 6.73
#